data_AF-A0A7R9XG03-F1
#
_entry.id   AF-A0A7R9XG03-F1
#
_cell.length_a   1.000
_cell.length_b   1.000
_cell.length_c   1.000
_cell.angle_alpha   90.00
_cell.angle_beta   90.00
_cell.angle_gamma   90.00
#
_symmetry.space_group_name_H-M   'P 1'
#
loop_
_entity.id
_entity.type
_entity.pdbx_description
1 polymer ?
#
loop_
_entity_poly.entity_id
_entity_poly.type
_entity_poly.pdbx_seq_one_letter_code
_entity_poly.pdbx_strand_id
1 'polypeptide(L)'
;RVQMITDHLTFLTWKYSSRGYYEQHKFLFTLLLAMKKDLHREYIQHSEFLTFIKGGASLDLKACPEKSCKWILDITWLNLVQLSLLPQ
;
A
#
# COMPACT_ATOMS: atom_id res chain seq x y z
N ARG A 1 3.82 -28.84 -2.42
CA ARG A 1 2.71 -29.31 -1.53
C ARG A 1 2.28 -28.23 -0.54
N VAL A 2 3.17 -27.74 0.34
CA VAL A 2 2.85 -26.67 1.32
C VAL A 2 2.27 -25.41 0.65
N GLN A 3 2.89 -24.92 -0.44
CA GLN A 3 2.38 -23.76 -1.19
C GLN A 3 0.94 -23.94 -1.70
N MET A 4 0.58 -25.14 -2.20
CA MET A 4 -0.78 -25.44 -2.66
C MET A 4 -1.80 -25.37 -1.53
N ILE A 5 -1.42 -25.82 -0.33
CA ILE A 5 -2.27 -25.73 0.87
C ILE A 5 -2.42 -24.26 1.28
N THR A 6 -1.32 -23.50 1.34
CA THR A 6 -1.34 -22.07 1.67
C THR A 6 -2.21 -21.28 0.69
N ASP A 7 -2.09 -21.54 -0.61
CA ASP A 7 -2.88 -20.87 -1.64
C ASP A 7 -4.37 -21.23 -1.54
N HIS A 8 -4.69 -22.50 -1.30
CA HIS A 8 -6.06 -22.94 -1.09
C HIS A 8 -6.70 -22.32 0.15
N LEU A 9 -5.98 -22.32 1.28
CA LEU A 9 -6.45 -21.69 2.52
C LEU A 9 -6.63 -20.18 2.35
N THR A 10 -5.71 -19.50 1.67
CA THR A 10 -5.81 -18.06 1.37
C THR A 10 -7.08 -17.76 0.57
N PHE A 11 -7.38 -18.58 -0.45
CA PHE A 11 -8.60 -18.44 -1.25
C PHE A 11 -9.86 -18.68 -0.41
N LEU A 12 -9.89 -19.72 0.43
CA LEU A 12 -11.04 -19.99 1.29
C LEU A 12 -11.28 -18.84 2.28
N THR A 13 -10.23 -18.37 2.96
CA THR A 13 -10.32 -17.21 3.86
C THR A 13 -10.88 -16.00 3.13
N TRP A 14 -10.34 -15.68 1.94
CA TRP A 14 -10.86 -14.58 1.13
C TRP A 14 -12.34 -14.74 0.77
N LYS A 15 -12.75 -15.95 0.33
CA LYS A 15 -14.13 -16.25 -0.06
C LYS A 15 -15.12 -16.10 1.10
N TYR A 16 -14.77 -16.58 2.29
CA TYR A 16 -15.65 -16.50 3.45
C TYR A 16 -15.69 -15.08 4.04
N SER A 17 -14.55 -14.38 4.13
CA SER A 17 -14.51 -13.00 4.59
C SER A 17 -15.24 -12.05 3.64
N SER A 18 -15.09 -12.22 2.32
CA SER A 18 -15.75 -11.37 1.32
C SER A 18 -17.27 -11.46 1.35
N ARG A 19 -17.86 -12.54 1.89
CA ARG A 19 -19.31 -12.64 2.09
C ARG A 19 -19.83 -11.72 3.20
N GLY A 20 -18.98 -11.39 4.18
CA GLY A 20 -19.34 -10.50 5.29
C GLY A 20 -19.11 -9.01 4.99
N TYR A 21 -18.39 -8.67 3.92
CA TYR A 21 -18.10 -7.28 3.56
C TYR A 21 -19.12 -6.68 2.58
N TYR A 22 -19.39 -5.38 2.72
CA TYR A 22 -20.05 -4.60 1.67
C TYR A 22 -19.20 -4.57 0.39
N GLU A 23 -19.86 -4.50 -0.77
CA GLU A 23 -19.20 -4.53 -2.08
C GLU A 23 -18.06 -3.51 -2.20
N GLN A 24 -18.27 -2.30 -1.68
CA GLN A 24 -17.29 -1.22 -1.66
C GLN A 24 -15.97 -1.57 -0.94
N HIS A 25 -15.99 -2.47 0.04
CA HIS A 25 -14.81 -2.81 0.83
C HIS A 25 -14.09 -4.06 0.34
N LYS A 26 -14.73 -4.87 -0.53
CA LYS A 26 -14.14 -6.12 -1.04
C LYS A 26 -12.86 -5.87 -1.83
N PHE A 27 -12.84 -4.80 -2.63
CA PHE A 27 -11.65 -4.44 -3.40
C PHE A 27 -10.47 -4.09 -2.48
N LEU A 28 -10.70 -3.21 -1.49
CA LEU A 28 -9.68 -2.83 -0.52
C LEU A 28 -9.14 -4.04 0.25
N PHE A 29 -10.04 -4.93 0.72
CA PHE A 29 -9.64 -6.15 1.41
C PHE A 29 -8.78 -7.06 0.51
N THR A 30 -9.16 -7.22 -0.75
CA THR A 30 -8.43 -8.05 -1.72
C THR A 30 -7.04 -7.48 -1.99
N LEU A 31 -6.93 -6.16 -2.19
CA LEU A 31 -5.65 -5.47 -2.38
C LEU A 31 -4.73 -5.65 -1.16
N LEU A 32 -5.24 -5.44 0.05
CA LEU A 32 -4.47 -5.60 1.28
C LEU A 32 -4.03 -7.05 1.51
N LEU A 33 -4.89 -8.03 1.17
CA LEU A 33 -4.55 -9.45 1.27
C LEU A 33 -3.41 -9.81 0.30
N ALA A 34 -3.45 -9.31 -0.94
CA ALA A 34 -2.38 -9.51 -1.91
C ALA A 34 -1.06 -8.89 -1.42
N MET A 35 -1.09 -7.63 -1.00
CA MET A 35 0.11 -6.95 -0.47
C MET A 35 0.69 -7.64 0.77
N LYS A 36 -0.16 -8.18 1.65
CA LYS A 36 0.31 -8.95 2.82
C LYS A 36 1.03 -10.23 2.42
N LYS A 37 0.58 -10.89 1.34
CA LYS A 37 1.25 -12.07 0.79
C LYS A 37 2.59 -11.70 0.14
N ASP A 38 2.66 -10.56 -0.55
CA ASP A 38 3.88 -10.08 -1.20
C ASP A 38 4.93 -9.60 -0.18
N LEU A 39 4.50 -8.96 0.91
CA LEU A 39 5.36 -8.65 2.07
C LEU A 39 5.98 -9.91 2.68
N HIS A 40 5.18 -10.97 2.86
CA HIS A 40 5.70 -12.24 3.38
C HIS A 40 6.66 -12.93 2.40
N ARG A 41 6.50 -12.68 1.10
CA ARG A 41 7.40 -13.20 0.04
C ARG A 41 8.65 -12.33 -0.14
N GLU A 42 8.76 -11.23 0.59
CA GLU A 42 9.84 -10.24 0.47
C GLU A 42 9.93 -9.61 -0.93
N TYR A 43 8.83 -9.62 -1.69
CA TYR A 43 8.75 -8.93 -2.98
C TYR A 43 8.56 -7.43 -2.83
N ILE A 44 8.05 -7.00 -1.68
CA ILE A 44 7.82 -5.60 -1.32
C ILE A 44 8.42 -5.38 0.06
N GLN A 45 9.14 -4.27 0.25
CA GLN A 45 9.64 -3.84 1.54
C GLN A 45 8.53 -3.21 2.38
N HIS A 46 8.66 -3.31 3.71
CA HIS A 46 7.67 -2.71 4.61
C HIS A 46 7.58 -1.17 4.43
N SER A 47 8.70 -0.51 4.10
CA SER A 47 8.75 0.91 3.79
C SER A 47 7.97 1.29 2.52
N GLU A 48 8.05 0.46 1.48
CA GLU A 48 7.30 0.65 0.22
C GLU A 48 5.81 0.49 0.46
N PHE A 49 5.39 -0.52 1.21
CA PHE A 49 4.00 -0.72 1.59
C PHE A 49 3.45 0.47 2.40
N LEU A 50 4.20 0.94 3.40
CA LEU A 50 3.80 2.11 4.18
C LEU A 50 3.72 3.37 3.33
N THR A 51 4.65 3.55 2.39
CA THR A 51 4.64 4.66 1.44
C THR A 51 3.43 4.60 0.52
N PHE A 52 3.04 3.41 0.05
CA PHE A 52 1.84 3.24 -0.77
C PHE A 52 0.55 3.56 -0.01
N ILE A 53 0.41 3.11 1.24
CA ILE A 53 -0.82 3.27 2.02
C ILE A 53 -0.94 4.69 2.61
N LYS A 54 0.16 5.27 3.08
CA LYS A 54 0.15 6.57 3.77
C LYS A 54 0.52 7.74 2.86
N GLY A 55 1.33 7.51 1.83
CA GLY A 55 1.84 8.54 0.93
C GLY A 55 2.48 9.72 1.68
N GLY A 56 2.34 10.91 1.11
CA GLY A 56 2.80 12.16 1.70
C GLY A 56 1.95 12.65 2.88
N ALA A 57 0.86 11.96 3.25
CA ALA A 57 0.03 12.38 4.39
C ALA A 57 0.74 12.22 5.74
N SER A 58 1.86 11.50 5.79
CA SER A 58 2.72 11.40 6.98
C SER A 58 3.80 12.50 7.04
N LEU A 59 3.89 13.37 6.03
CA LEU A 59 4.94 14.39 5.93
C LEU A 59 4.36 15.79 6.20
N ASP A 60 5.14 16.59 6.92
CA ASP A 60 4.85 18.00 7.14
C ASP A 60 5.48 18.87 6.06
N LEU A 61 4.72 19.85 5.56
CA LEU A 61 5.20 20.84 4.57
C LEU A 61 6.46 21.58 5.03
N LYS A 62 6.64 21.77 6.33
CA LYS A 62 7.80 22.47 6.90
C LYS A 62 9.08 21.61 6.94
N ALA A 63 8.93 20.29 6.91
CA ALA A 63 10.04 19.34 6.93
C ALA A 63 10.52 18.98 5.51
N CYS A 64 9.78 19.39 4.48
CA CYS A 64 10.08 19.11 3.08
C CYS A 64 10.93 20.20 2.42
N PRO A 65 11.72 19.83 1.40
CA PRO A 65 12.38 20.81 0.54
C PRO A 65 11.37 21.76 -0.11
N GLU A 66 11.81 22.99 -0.33
CA GLU A 66 10.98 24.01 -0.96
C GLU A 66 10.55 23.58 -2.37
N LYS A 67 9.31 23.95 -2.71
CA LYS A 67 8.76 23.67 -4.03
C LYS A 67 9.50 24.46 -5.09
N SER A 68 10.09 23.76 -6.05
CA SER A 68 10.63 24.38 -7.27
C SER A 68 9.54 24.97 -8.17
N CYS A 69 8.33 24.41 -8.13
CA CYS A 69 7.23 24.73 -9.05
C CYS A 69 5.96 25.16 -8.31
N LYS A 70 5.53 26.42 -8.52
CA LYS A 70 4.34 27.00 -7.85
C LYS A 70 2.98 26.41 -8.30
N TRP A 71 2.94 25.68 -9.42
CA TRP A 71 1.72 25.06 -9.94
C TRP A 71 1.37 23.73 -9.27
N ILE A 72 2.29 23.15 -8.48
CA ILE A 72 2.07 21.86 -7.82
C ILE A 72 1.36 22.07 -6.49
N LEU A 73 0.25 21.36 -6.27
CA LEU A 73 -0.48 21.37 -5.00
C LEU A 73 0.38 20.84 -3.85
N ASP A 74 0.14 21.35 -2.64
CA ASP A 74 0.85 20.94 -1.42
C ASP A 74 0.82 19.41 -1.22
N ILE A 75 -0.36 18.80 -1.33
CA ILE A 75 -0.52 17.35 -1.15
C ILE A 75 0.24 16.53 -2.20
N THR A 76 0.28 17.01 -3.45
CA THR A 76 1.01 16.36 -4.54
C THR A 76 2.51 16.45 -4.31
N TRP A 77 3.00 17.60 -3.83
CA TRP A 77 4.41 17.76 -3.49
C TRP A 77 4.84 16.81 -2.38
N LEU A 78 4.06 16.70 -1.31
CA LEU A 78 4.33 15.76 -0.22
C LEU A 78 4.39 14.30 -0.71
N ASN A 79 3.48 13.92 -1.61
CA ASN A 79 3.50 12.60 -2.23
C ASN A 79 4.76 12.37 -3.06
N LEU A 80 5.20 13.36 -3.85
CA LEU A 80 6.42 13.27 -4.65
C LEU A 80 7.67 13.14 -3.78
N VAL A 81 7.76 13.91 -2.69
CA VAL A 81 8.88 13.81 -1.76
C VAL A 81 8.90 12.43 -1.10
N GLN A 82 7.75 11.92 -0.65
CA GLN A 82 7.69 10.58 -0.08
C GLN A 82 8.11 9.49 -1.09
N LEU A 83 7.73 9.63 -2.37
CA LEU A 83 8.15 8.72 -3.42
C LEU A 83 9.65 8.80 -3.70
N SER A 84 10.27 9.99 -3.62
CA SER A 84 11.72 10.14 -3.83
C SER A 84 12.59 9.49 -2.76
N LEU A 85 12.02 9.14 -1.60
CA LEU A 85 12.73 8.44 -0.52
C LEU A 85 12.82 6.92 -0.76
N LEU A 86 12.08 6.38 -1.72
CA LEU A 86 12.12 4.96 -2.03
C LEU A 86 13.39 4.62 -2.83
N PRO A 87 14.04 3.47 -2.55
CA PRO A 87 15.16 3.00 -3.34
C PRO A 87 14.70 2.66 -4.77
N GLN A 88 15.61 2.81 -5.73
CA GLN A 88 15.39 2.56 -7.15
C GLN A 88 15.71 1.12 -7.54
#